data_AF-A0A5P2CM24-F1
#
_entry.id   AF-A0A5P2CM24-F1
#
_cell.length_a   1.000
_cell.length_b   1.000
_cell.length_c   1.000
_cell.angle_alpha   90.00
_cell.angle_beta   90.00
_cell.angle_gamma   90.00
#
_symmetry.space_group_name_H-M   'P 1'
#
loop_
_entity.id
_entity.type
_entity.pdbx_description
1 polymer ?
#
loop_
_entity_poly.entity_id
_entity_poly.type
_entity_poly.pdbx_seq_one_letter_code
_entity_poly.pdbx_strand_id
1 'polypeptide(L)'
;MTGFDITGTSAPWALFVPQGAPEAEGQLAALEAKGGHVYHFAAADLMTEQGIHSAFARTLQFPNYYGRNWDALVDCLDDLCGAVTSRVGIACVIHDAYALVGTEHFPLFVSVLCQGADRANSAVDLDGFPLDRAAIAEHFVFECGEFDREMQEKVARRVEQPDLIVTRGDGFVGAALDPDEWH
;
A
#
# COMPACT_ATOMS: atom_id res chain seq x y z
N MET A 1 -3.54 18.00 13.02
CA MET A 1 -3.81 16.54 13.03
C MET A 1 -3.74 16.10 11.60
N THR A 2 -2.63 15.47 11.21
CA THR A 2 -2.48 14.86 9.89
C THR A 2 -3.24 13.54 9.94
N GLY A 3 -4.44 13.49 9.34
CA GLY A 3 -5.19 12.25 9.11
C GLY A 3 -4.73 11.55 7.84
N PHE A 4 -5.48 10.57 7.37
CA PHE A 4 -5.25 9.87 6.10
C PHE A 4 -6.56 9.75 5.30
N ASP A 5 -6.48 9.55 3.98
CA ASP A 5 -7.64 9.36 3.09
C ASP A 5 -7.39 8.23 2.08
N ILE A 6 -7.88 7.03 2.41
CA ILE A 6 -7.85 5.82 1.56
C ILE A 6 -8.77 5.97 0.33
N THR A 7 -9.70 6.93 0.34
CA THR A 7 -10.67 7.11 -0.75
C THR A 7 -10.22 8.07 -1.84
N GLY A 8 -9.10 8.76 -1.62
CA GLY A 8 -8.52 9.75 -2.51
C GLY A 8 -7.13 9.33 -2.99
N THR A 9 -6.45 10.24 -3.68
CA THR A 9 -5.10 10.02 -4.24
C THR A 9 -4.03 10.82 -3.51
N SER A 10 -4.17 10.93 -2.18
CA SER A 10 -3.27 11.71 -1.33
C SER A 10 -2.53 10.79 -0.37
N ALA A 11 -1.24 11.05 -0.18
CA ALA A 11 -0.39 10.33 0.74
C ALA A 11 -0.95 10.40 2.18
N PRO A 12 -0.68 9.39 3.03
CA PRO A 12 0.25 8.27 2.82
C PRO A 12 -0.31 7.10 1.99
N TRP A 13 0.57 6.31 1.38
CA TRP A 13 0.25 5.17 0.50
C TRP A 13 0.15 3.83 1.26
N ALA A 14 1.03 3.64 2.24
CA ALA A 14 0.99 2.53 3.17
C ALA A 14 0.59 3.04 4.56
N LEU A 15 -0.44 2.44 5.14
CA LEU A 15 -1.05 2.82 6.41
C LEU A 15 -0.96 1.65 7.39
N PHE A 16 -0.46 1.90 8.58
CA PHE A 16 -0.42 0.96 9.69
C PHE A 16 -1.37 1.43 10.77
N VAL A 17 -2.37 0.62 11.09
CA VAL A 17 -3.47 0.96 11.99
C VAL A 17 -3.75 -0.21 12.95
N PRO A 18 -4.38 0.04 14.12
CA PRO A 18 -4.88 -1.05 14.94
C PRO A 18 -5.95 -1.83 14.15
N GLN A 19 -6.01 -3.13 14.39
CA GLN A 19 -7.06 -3.98 13.84
C GLN A 19 -8.44 -3.46 14.27
N GLY A 20 -9.35 -3.32 13.29
CA GLY A 20 -10.68 -2.77 13.52
C GLY A 20 -10.70 -1.26 13.80
N ALA A 21 -9.71 -0.51 13.32
CA ALA A 21 -9.70 0.95 13.42
C ALA A 21 -10.94 1.54 12.70
N PRO A 22 -11.88 2.20 13.40
CA PRO A 22 -13.15 2.63 12.79
C PRO A 22 -12.99 3.63 11.64
N GLU A 23 -11.94 4.45 11.68
CA GLU A 23 -11.63 5.40 10.61
C GLU A 23 -11.19 4.66 9.33
N ALA A 24 -10.30 3.66 9.45
CA ALA A 24 -9.87 2.86 8.31
C ALA A 24 -11.03 2.03 7.76
N GLU A 25 -11.79 1.33 8.61
CA GLU A 25 -12.98 0.56 8.20
C GLU A 25 -14.01 1.44 7.49
N GLY A 26 -14.28 2.64 8.02
CA GLY A 26 -15.21 3.59 7.42
C GLY A 26 -14.76 4.08 6.04
N GLN A 27 -13.46 4.35 5.86
CA GLN A 27 -12.91 4.76 4.58
C GLN A 27 -12.86 3.61 3.56
N LEU A 28 -12.52 2.39 3.98
CA LEU A 28 -12.57 1.20 3.13
C LEU A 28 -14.00 0.92 2.64
N ALA A 29 -14.99 0.97 3.54
CA ALA A 29 -16.39 0.83 3.17
C ALA A 29 -16.87 1.97 2.24
N ALA A 30 -16.38 3.20 2.45
CA ALA A 30 -16.69 4.31 1.57
C ALA A 30 -16.05 4.17 0.18
N LEU A 31 -14.85 3.59 0.08
CA LEU A 31 -14.21 3.26 -1.20
C LEU A 31 -15.06 2.25 -1.98
N GLU A 32 -15.49 1.16 -1.34
CA GLU A 32 -16.36 0.15 -1.97
C GLU A 32 -17.72 0.75 -2.38
N ALA A 33 -18.31 1.60 -1.55
CA ALA A 33 -19.57 2.28 -1.86
C ALA A 33 -19.47 3.21 -3.08
N LYS A 34 -18.28 3.72 -3.38
CA LYS A 34 -17.98 4.50 -4.60
C LYS A 34 -17.66 3.62 -5.83
N GLY A 35 -17.71 2.29 -5.68
CA GLY A 35 -17.42 1.32 -6.72
C GLY A 35 -15.95 0.87 -6.77
N GLY A 36 -15.13 1.24 -5.77
CA GLY A 36 -13.78 0.72 -5.63
C GLY A 36 -13.74 -0.72 -5.15
N HIS A 37 -12.53 -1.29 -5.06
CA HIS A 37 -12.32 -2.67 -4.63
C HIS A 37 -11.42 -2.76 -3.41
N VAL A 38 -11.82 -3.57 -2.43
CA VAL A 38 -10.99 -3.90 -1.28
C VAL A 38 -10.53 -5.35 -1.39
N TYR A 39 -9.22 -5.56 -1.38
CA TYR A 39 -8.58 -6.86 -1.45
C TYR A 39 -7.96 -7.21 -0.11
N HIS A 40 -8.12 -8.47 0.32
CA HIS A 40 -7.69 -8.91 1.63
C HIS A 40 -6.55 -9.92 1.54
N PHE A 41 -5.56 -9.75 2.41
CA PHE A 41 -4.38 -10.59 2.53
C PHE A 41 -4.20 -11.01 3.99
N ALA A 42 -3.85 -12.27 4.22
CA ALA A 42 -3.39 -12.72 5.52
C ALA A 42 -1.87 -12.53 5.60
N ALA A 43 -1.35 -11.87 6.65
CA ALA A 43 0.10 -11.71 6.84
C ALA A 43 0.85 -13.05 6.84
N ALA A 44 0.19 -14.14 7.27
CA ALA A 44 0.74 -15.50 7.22
C ALA A 44 1.16 -15.95 5.81
N ASP A 45 0.45 -15.50 4.76
CA ASP A 45 0.80 -15.78 3.36
C ASP A 45 1.97 -14.93 2.85
N LEU A 46 2.31 -13.85 3.57
CA LEU A 46 3.31 -12.85 3.17
C LEU A 46 4.65 -13.01 3.90
N MET A 47 4.81 -14.09 4.67
CA MET A 47 5.99 -14.33 5.52
C MET A 47 7.28 -14.65 4.75
N THR A 48 7.21 -14.77 3.42
CA THR A 48 8.37 -14.92 2.53
C THR A 48 8.15 -14.09 1.25
N GLU A 49 9.21 -13.70 0.56
CA GLU A 49 9.10 -12.99 -0.74
C GLU A 49 8.28 -13.79 -1.76
N GLN A 50 8.54 -15.10 -1.85
CA GLN A 50 7.75 -15.99 -2.71
C GLN A 50 6.27 -16.02 -2.32
N GLY A 51 5.98 -15.99 -1.02
CA GLY A 51 4.63 -15.88 -0.47
C GLY A 51 3.93 -14.61 -0.92
N ILE A 52 4.61 -13.46 -0.80
CA ILE A 52 4.12 -12.16 -1.28
C ILE A 52 3.76 -12.22 -2.75
N HIS A 53 4.70 -12.62 -3.61
CA HIS A 53 4.47 -12.70 -5.05
C HIS A 53 3.30 -13.63 -5.39
N SER A 54 3.18 -14.76 -4.70
CA SER A 54 2.11 -15.72 -4.93
C SER A 54 0.74 -15.21 -4.46
N ALA A 55 0.69 -14.51 -3.33
CA ALA A 55 -0.53 -13.95 -2.78
C ALA A 55 -1.04 -12.78 -3.64
N PHE A 56 -0.17 -11.83 -3.98
CA PHE A 56 -0.51 -10.68 -4.83
C PHE A 56 -0.97 -11.11 -6.21
N ALA A 57 -0.19 -11.97 -6.90
CA ALA A 57 -0.56 -12.42 -8.22
C ALA A 57 -1.91 -13.16 -8.26
N ARG A 58 -2.22 -13.93 -7.21
CA ARG A 58 -3.49 -14.64 -7.09
C ARG A 58 -4.65 -13.69 -6.80
N THR A 59 -4.51 -12.85 -5.77
CA THR A 59 -5.59 -11.99 -5.27
C THR A 59 -5.91 -10.85 -6.25
N LEU A 60 -4.88 -10.25 -6.83
CA LEU A 60 -4.99 -9.14 -7.79
C LEU A 60 -5.02 -9.61 -9.24
N GLN A 61 -5.07 -10.93 -9.45
CA GLN A 61 -5.18 -11.58 -10.77
C GLN A 61 -4.13 -11.09 -11.78
N PHE A 62 -2.86 -11.02 -11.36
CA PHE A 62 -1.77 -10.60 -12.24
C PHE A 62 -1.63 -11.51 -13.47
N PRO A 63 -1.06 -11.01 -14.57
CA PRO A 63 -0.88 -11.79 -15.78
C PRO A 63 -0.06 -13.08 -15.56
N ASN A 64 -0.34 -14.11 -16.37
CA ASN A 64 0.37 -15.39 -16.29
C ASN A 64 1.90 -15.28 -16.52
N TYR A 65 2.36 -14.19 -17.15
CA TYR A 65 3.77 -13.90 -17.39
C TYR A 65 4.42 -13.06 -16.28
N TYR A 66 3.73 -12.85 -15.15
CA TYR A 66 4.26 -12.12 -14.00
C TYR A 66 5.63 -12.67 -13.55
N GLY A 67 6.63 -11.78 -13.51
CA GLY A 67 8.03 -12.13 -13.31
C GLY A 67 8.43 -12.56 -11.89
N ARG A 68 7.55 -12.41 -10.90
CA ARG A 68 7.76 -12.80 -9.49
C ARG A 68 9.05 -12.23 -8.88
N ASN A 69 9.29 -10.95 -9.13
CA ASN A 69 10.34 -10.16 -8.52
C ASN A 69 9.75 -8.78 -8.14
N TRP A 70 10.52 -7.98 -7.39
CA TRP A 70 10.06 -6.70 -6.85
C TRP A 70 9.73 -5.67 -7.93
N ASP A 71 10.55 -5.54 -8.98
CA ASP A 71 10.28 -4.64 -10.11
C ASP A 71 8.97 -5.00 -10.82
N ALA A 72 8.78 -6.30 -11.09
CA ALA A 72 7.55 -6.79 -11.70
C ALA A 72 6.32 -6.56 -10.80
N LEU A 73 6.48 -6.54 -9.47
CA LEU A 73 5.40 -6.19 -8.55
C LEU A 73 5.03 -4.72 -8.69
N VAL A 74 6.00 -3.80 -8.71
CA VAL A 74 5.76 -2.37 -8.97
C VAL A 74 5.01 -2.18 -10.29
N ASP A 75 5.49 -2.82 -11.36
CA ASP A 75 4.88 -2.71 -12.69
C ASP A 75 3.41 -3.19 -12.71
N CYS A 76 3.11 -4.28 -11.99
CA CYS A 76 1.74 -4.78 -11.91
C CYS A 76 0.83 -3.90 -11.03
N LEU A 77 1.39 -3.25 -9.99
CA LEU A 77 0.67 -2.30 -9.13
C LEU A 77 0.34 -1.00 -9.89
N ASP A 78 1.29 -0.45 -10.66
CA ASP A 78 1.03 0.72 -11.52
C ASP A 78 -0.08 0.45 -12.57
N ASP A 79 -0.08 -0.76 -13.17
CA ASP A 79 -1.04 -1.14 -14.22
C ASP A 79 -2.36 -1.78 -13.69
N LEU A 80 -2.48 -1.96 -12.37
CA LEU A 80 -3.68 -2.56 -11.73
C LEU A 80 -4.95 -1.76 -11.99
N CYS A 81 -4.76 -0.45 -12.18
CA CYS A 81 -5.73 0.54 -12.58
C CYS A 81 -6.27 0.35 -14.01
N GLY A 82 -5.61 -0.44 -14.85
CA GLY A 82 -5.96 -0.67 -16.24
C GLY A 82 -6.97 -1.81 -16.43
N ALA A 83 -6.46 -2.97 -16.85
CA ALA A 83 -7.27 -4.06 -17.40
C ALA A 83 -8.07 -4.90 -16.37
N VAL A 84 -7.73 -4.80 -15.08
CA VAL A 84 -8.28 -5.68 -14.02
C VAL A 84 -9.39 -5.03 -13.20
N THR A 85 -9.28 -3.73 -12.93
CA THR A 85 -10.19 -3.02 -12.00
C THR A 85 -11.20 -2.11 -12.70
N SER A 86 -11.16 -1.98 -14.04
CA SER A 86 -11.99 -1.01 -14.77
C SER A 86 -11.74 0.46 -14.38
N ARG A 87 -10.50 0.82 -13.99
CA ARG A 87 -10.09 2.18 -13.57
C ARG A 87 -10.79 2.69 -12.30
N VAL A 88 -11.10 1.80 -11.36
CA VAL A 88 -11.64 2.17 -10.04
C VAL A 88 -10.54 2.12 -8.98
N GLY A 89 -10.72 2.89 -7.90
CA GLY A 89 -9.79 2.87 -6.77
C GLY A 89 -9.75 1.54 -6.06
N ILE A 90 -8.58 1.16 -5.54
CA ILE A 90 -8.37 -0.07 -4.80
C ILE A 90 -7.73 0.19 -3.44
N ALA A 91 -8.01 -0.69 -2.49
CA ALA A 91 -7.25 -0.79 -1.25
C ALA A 91 -6.90 -2.25 -0.97
N CYS A 92 -5.68 -2.51 -0.53
CA CYS A 92 -5.22 -3.83 -0.12
C CYS A 92 -5.07 -3.84 1.41
N VAL A 93 -5.84 -4.69 2.10
CA VAL A 93 -5.80 -4.85 3.55
C VAL A 93 -4.98 -6.08 3.91
N ILE A 94 -3.90 -5.89 4.66
CA ILE A 94 -3.05 -6.94 5.21
C ILE A 94 -3.44 -7.14 6.68
N HIS A 95 -4.14 -8.23 6.96
CA HIS A 95 -4.55 -8.62 8.31
C HIS A 95 -3.42 -9.24 9.10
N ASP A 96 -3.43 -9.04 10.42
CA ASP A 96 -2.49 -9.62 11.38
C ASP A 96 -1.02 -9.27 11.06
N ALA A 97 -0.77 -8.04 10.61
CA ALA A 97 0.51 -7.58 10.10
C ALA A 97 1.65 -7.56 11.14
N TYR A 98 1.36 -7.76 12.43
CA TYR A 98 2.35 -7.69 13.51
C TYR A 98 3.59 -8.58 13.25
N ALA A 99 3.37 -9.82 12.83
CA ALA A 99 4.46 -10.77 12.56
C ALA A 99 5.27 -10.36 11.31
N LEU A 100 4.60 -9.79 10.31
CA LEU A 100 5.20 -9.36 9.05
C LEU A 100 6.22 -8.24 9.26
N VAL A 101 5.97 -7.31 10.21
CA VAL A 101 6.90 -6.23 10.55
C VAL A 101 8.29 -6.76 10.94
N GLY A 102 8.38 -7.99 11.45
CA GLY A 102 9.64 -8.63 11.85
C GLY A 102 10.44 -9.30 10.74
N THR A 103 9.91 -9.44 9.52
CA THR A 103 10.56 -10.22 8.46
C THR A 103 11.61 -9.41 7.70
N GLU A 104 12.71 -10.03 7.27
CA GLU A 104 13.80 -9.31 6.60
C GLU A 104 13.33 -8.46 5.40
N HIS A 105 12.42 -9.01 4.59
CA HIS A 105 11.89 -8.38 3.38
C HIS A 105 10.88 -7.26 3.61
N PHE A 106 10.40 -7.05 4.84
CA PHE A 106 9.32 -6.09 5.10
C PHE A 106 9.61 -4.63 4.69
N PRO A 107 10.80 -4.04 4.95
CA PRO A 107 11.08 -2.67 4.52
C PRO A 107 11.01 -2.53 3.00
N LEU A 108 11.66 -3.45 2.28
CA LEU A 108 11.65 -3.49 0.82
C LEU A 108 10.22 -3.67 0.29
N PHE A 109 9.44 -4.55 0.90
CA PHE A 109 8.05 -4.75 0.54
C PHE A 109 7.24 -3.46 0.67
N VAL A 110 7.37 -2.72 1.77
CA VAL A 110 6.67 -1.44 1.96
C VAL A 110 7.12 -0.40 0.94
N SER A 111 8.43 -0.31 0.64
CA SER A 111 8.93 0.57 -0.42
C SER A 111 8.31 0.25 -1.78
N VAL A 112 8.26 -1.02 -2.17
CA VAL A 112 7.64 -1.47 -3.43
C VAL A 112 6.15 -1.13 -3.49
N LEU A 113 5.41 -1.30 -2.39
CA LEU A 113 4.01 -0.91 -2.32
C LEU A 113 3.84 0.61 -2.48
N CYS A 114 4.68 1.41 -1.80
CA CYS A 114 4.66 2.86 -1.93
C CYS A 114 4.98 3.30 -3.37
N GLN A 115 5.92 2.64 -4.06
CA GLN A 115 6.25 2.95 -5.46
C GLN A 115 5.08 2.65 -6.40
N GLY A 116 4.42 1.50 -6.25
CA GLY A 116 3.24 1.14 -7.04
C GLY A 116 2.09 2.12 -6.82
N ALA A 117 1.76 2.38 -5.55
CA ALA A 117 0.73 3.33 -5.19
C ALA A 117 1.04 4.75 -5.67
N ASP A 118 2.26 5.25 -5.51
CA ASP A 118 2.61 6.62 -5.93
C ASP A 118 2.34 6.82 -7.43
N ARG A 119 2.75 5.85 -8.27
CA ARG A 119 2.47 5.86 -9.70
C ARG A 119 0.97 5.78 -10.00
N ALA A 120 0.23 4.88 -9.34
CA ALA A 120 -1.22 4.74 -9.52
C ALA A 120 -2.00 6.02 -9.15
N ASN A 121 -1.61 6.64 -8.03
CA ASN A 121 -2.20 7.85 -7.46
C ASN A 121 -1.73 9.14 -8.16
N SER A 122 -0.74 9.08 -9.04
CA SER A 122 -0.29 10.21 -9.84
C SER A 122 -1.09 10.37 -11.14
N ALA A 123 -1.34 11.62 -11.51
CA ALA A 123 -1.88 12.01 -12.81
C ALA A 123 -0.79 12.41 -13.81
N VAL A 124 0.48 12.38 -13.38
CA VAL A 124 1.65 12.72 -14.19
C VAL A 124 2.67 11.58 -14.17
N ASP A 125 3.47 11.48 -15.23
CA ASP A 125 4.65 10.61 -15.26
C ASP A 125 5.81 11.18 -14.43
N LEU A 126 6.94 10.47 -14.43
CA LEU A 126 8.14 10.85 -13.67
C LEU A 126 8.74 12.20 -14.09
N ASP A 127 8.49 12.65 -15.33
CA ASP A 127 8.95 13.93 -15.83
C ASP A 127 7.92 15.06 -15.57
N GLY A 128 6.79 14.73 -14.93
CA GLY A 128 5.70 15.65 -14.65
C GLY A 128 4.75 15.88 -15.83
N PHE A 129 4.82 15.06 -16.89
CA PHE A 129 3.89 15.16 -18.00
C PHE A 129 2.57 14.46 -17.67
N PRO A 130 1.41 15.02 -18.05
CA PRO A 130 0.12 14.39 -17.80
C PRO A 130 -0.01 13.01 -18.44
N LEU A 131 -0.52 12.05 -17.68
CA LEU A 131 -0.87 10.72 -18.17
C LEU A 131 -2.22 10.74 -18.90
N ASP A 132 -2.44 9.81 -19.84
CA ASP A 132 -3.73 9.57 -20.51
C ASP A 132 -4.70 8.71 -19.65
N ARG A 133 -4.54 8.83 -18.33
CA ARG A 133 -5.43 8.27 -17.31
C ARG A 133 -5.55 9.24 -16.15
N ALA A 134 -6.68 9.22 -15.47
CA ALA A 134 -6.81 9.90 -14.19
C ALA A 134 -5.99 9.15 -13.12
N ALA A 135 -5.54 9.89 -12.11
CA ALA A 135 -5.06 9.31 -10.86
C ALA A 135 -6.15 8.42 -10.25
N ILE A 136 -5.76 7.24 -9.78
CA ILE A 136 -6.67 6.26 -9.19
C ILE A 136 -6.17 5.95 -7.79
N ALA A 137 -7.09 5.95 -6.82
CA ALA A 137 -6.76 5.69 -5.43
C ALA A 137 -6.19 4.27 -5.30
N GLU A 138 -4.95 4.14 -4.85
CA GLU A 138 -4.32 2.86 -4.51
C GLU A 138 -3.66 2.97 -3.14
N HIS A 139 -4.13 2.20 -2.18
CA HIS A 139 -3.66 2.26 -0.79
C HIS A 139 -3.45 0.88 -0.20
N PHE A 140 -2.49 0.77 0.72
CA PHE A 140 -2.17 -0.45 1.45
C PHE A 140 -2.40 -0.24 2.94
N VAL A 141 -3.25 -1.05 3.56
CA VAL A 141 -3.61 -0.95 4.97
C VAL A 141 -3.13 -2.18 5.71
N PHE A 142 -2.19 -2.01 6.63
CA PHE A 142 -1.67 -3.05 7.51
C PHE A 142 -2.37 -2.96 8.87
N GLU A 143 -3.22 -3.95 9.14
CA GLU A 143 -3.91 -4.07 10.43
C GLU A 143 -3.04 -4.83 11.43
N CYS A 144 -2.74 -4.17 12.54
CA CYS A 144 -1.96 -4.74 13.63
C CYS A 144 -2.87 -5.02 14.84
N GLY A 145 -2.90 -6.26 15.35
CA GLY A 145 -3.71 -6.62 16.51
C GLY A 145 -3.32 -5.82 17.78
N GLU A 146 -2.03 -5.84 18.15
CA GLU A 146 -1.46 -4.91 19.14
C GLU A 146 -0.78 -3.75 18.41
N PHE A 147 -1.23 -2.51 18.65
CA PHE A 147 -0.70 -1.31 17.97
C PHE A 147 -0.50 -0.13 18.94
N ASP A 148 0.15 -0.42 20.07
CA ASP A 148 0.54 0.59 21.04
C ASP A 148 1.72 1.45 20.54
N ARG A 149 2.20 2.35 21.41
CA ARG A 149 3.30 3.26 21.08
C ARG A 149 4.61 2.52 20.75
N GLU A 150 4.88 1.39 21.38
CA GLU A 150 6.09 0.61 21.12
C GLU A 150 6.02 -0.02 19.73
N MET A 151 4.88 -0.63 19.40
CA MET A 151 4.65 -1.18 18.08
C MET A 151 4.68 -0.10 16.98
N GLN A 152 4.06 1.07 17.23
CA GLN A 152 4.12 2.20 16.29
C GLN A 152 5.56 2.65 16.03
N GLU A 153 6.38 2.76 17.06
CA GLU A 153 7.80 3.12 16.92
C GLU A 153 8.59 2.02 16.18
N LYS A 154 8.31 0.75 16.46
CA LYS A 154 8.90 -0.39 15.76
C LYS A 154 8.56 -0.36 14.27
N VAL A 155 7.29 -0.14 13.91
CA VAL A 155 6.85 0.00 12.52
C VAL A 155 7.55 1.17 11.86
N ALA A 156 7.51 2.35 12.48
CA ALA A 156 8.12 3.55 11.92
C ALA A 156 9.61 3.34 11.62
N ARG A 157 10.38 2.76 12.55
CA ARG A 157 11.80 2.44 12.35
C ARG A 157 12.06 1.41 11.25
N ARG A 158 11.13 0.48 11.05
CA ARG A 158 11.27 -0.59 10.06
C ARG A 158 10.92 -0.11 8.66
N VAL A 159 10.07 0.91 8.56
CA VAL A 159 9.68 1.52 7.29
C VAL A 159 10.61 2.67 6.89
N GLU A 160 11.22 3.35 7.87
CA GLU A 160 12.17 4.44 7.65
C GLU A 160 13.32 4.01 6.72
N GLN A 161 13.31 4.56 5.52
CA GLN A 161 14.25 4.32 4.44
C GLN A 161 14.50 5.65 3.71
N PRO A 162 15.62 5.82 3.00
CA PRO A 162 15.91 7.06 2.29
C PRO A 162 14.80 7.47 1.31
N ASP A 163 14.17 6.50 0.67
CA ASP A 163 13.12 6.69 -0.32
C ASP A 163 11.72 6.94 0.24
N LEU A 164 11.54 6.91 1.57
CA LEU A 164 10.21 6.97 2.18
C LEU A 164 10.07 8.06 3.25
N ILE A 165 9.01 8.85 3.13
CA ILE A 165 8.56 9.76 4.19
C ILE A 165 7.63 9.00 5.14
N VAL A 166 8.05 8.90 6.41
CA VAL A 166 7.24 8.29 7.47
C VAL A 166 6.46 9.35 8.23
N THR A 167 5.12 9.29 8.14
CA THR A 167 4.20 10.15 8.89
C THR A 167 3.72 9.43 10.14
N ARG A 168 3.69 10.13 11.29
CA ARG A 168 3.13 9.62 12.54
C ARG A 168 1.88 10.43 12.89
N GLY A 169 0.74 9.75 12.99
CA GLY A 169 -0.52 10.35 13.38
C GLY A 169 -1.03 9.83 14.73
N ASP A 170 -2.22 10.26 15.11
CA ASP A 170 -2.88 9.73 16.31
C ASP A 170 -3.45 8.34 15.99
N GLY A 171 -2.82 7.29 16.51
CA GLY A 171 -3.26 5.91 16.29
C GLY A 171 -2.89 5.29 14.93
N PHE A 172 -2.04 5.94 14.13
CA PHE A 172 -1.54 5.37 12.87
C PHE A 172 -0.09 5.75 12.57
N VAL A 173 0.58 4.92 11.77
CA VAL A 173 1.84 5.25 11.08
C VAL A 173 1.57 5.17 9.59
N GLY A 174 2.02 6.16 8.83
CA GLY A 174 1.90 6.21 7.37
C GLY A 174 3.26 6.25 6.70
N ALA A 175 3.34 5.76 5.47
CA ALA A 175 4.51 5.89 4.62
C ALA A 175 4.10 6.25 3.19
N ALA A 176 4.92 7.09 2.55
CA ALA A 176 4.81 7.48 1.15
C ALA A 176 6.21 7.61 0.56
N LEU A 177 6.31 7.65 -0.78
CA LEU A 177 7.58 7.97 -1.43
C LEU A 177 8.05 9.37 -1.04
N ASP A 178 9.36 9.51 -0.91
CA ASP A 178 10.03 10.82 -0.81
C ASP A 178 10.28 11.36 -2.23
N PRO A 179 9.59 12.45 -2.63
CA PRO A 179 9.82 13.05 -3.94
C PRO A 179 11.24 13.62 -4.10
N ASP A 180 11.94 13.95 -3.02
CA ASP A 180 13.29 14.55 -3.12
C ASP A 180 14.39 13.53 -3.45
N GLU A 181 14.14 12.22 -3.26
CA GLU A 181 15.10 11.15 -3.55
C GLU A 181 14.78 10.41 -4.87
N TRP A 182 13.58 10.61 -5.42
CA TRP A 182 13.09 9.96 -6.65
C TRP A 182 12.84 10.92 -7.84
N HIS A 183 13.32 12.17 -7.75
CA HIS A 183 13.27 13.17 -8.84
C HIS A 183 14.64 13.57 -9.37
#